data_AF-A0A4V6M0Y6-F1
#
_entry.id   AF-A0A4V6M0Y6-F1
#
_cell.length_a   1.000
_cell.length_b   1.000
_cell.length_c   1.000
_cell.angle_alpha   90.00
_cell.angle_beta   90.00
_cell.angle_gamma   90.00
#
_symmetry.space_group_name_H-M   'P 1'
#
loop_
_entity.id
_entity.type
_entity.pdbx_description
1 polymer ?
#
loop_
_entity_poly.entity_id
_entity_poly.type
_entity_poly.pdbx_seq_one_letter_code
_entity_poly.pdbx_strand_id
1 'polypeptide(L)' 'MPIAPRVKKNWIDIQEKCPVPVNALGVKIDTKDQATLRVWKQEGVDQFVKK' A
#
# COMPACT_ATOMS: atom_id res chain seq x y z
N MET A 1 1.40 -13.90 -6.68
CA MET A 1 1.66 -14.56 -5.38
C MET A 1 1.06 -13.66 -4.32
N PRO A 2 0.12 -14.13 -3.49
CA PRO A 2 -0.45 -13.28 -2.44
C PRO A 2 0.63 -12.92 -1.42
N ILE A 3 0.65 -11.66 -0.97
CA ILE A 3 1.59 -11.24 0.07
C ILE A 3 1.23 -11.90 1.40
N ALA A 4 2.22 -12.08 2.28
CA ALA A 4 1.96 -12.66 3.59
C ALA A 4 0.92 -11.82 4.37
N PRO A 5 -0.08 -12.42 5.03
CA PRO A 5 -1.15 -11.68 5.73
C PRO A 5 -0.64 -10.68 6.77
N ARG A 6 0.49 -10.98 7.44
CA ARG A 6 1.14 -10.08 8.39
C ARG A 6 1.68 -8.81 7.71
N VAL A 7 2.24 -8.95 6.51
CA VAL A 7 2.74 -7.82 5.71
C VAL A 7 1.55 -6.96 5.27
N LYS A 8 0.46 -7.58 4.81
CA LYS A 8 -0.77 -6.87 4.42
C LYS A 8 -1.34 -6.06 5.57
N LYS A 9 -1.50 -6.66 6.76
CA LYS A 9 -2.00 -5.96 7.95
C LYS A 9 -1.14 -4.74 8.29
N ASN A 10 0.18 -4.94 8.38
CA ASN A 10 1.11 -3.84 8.66
C ASN A 10 1.06 -2.75 7.59
N TRP A 11 0.94 -3.14 6.31
CA TRP A 11 0.82 -2.18 5.21
C TRP A 11 -0.44 -1.32 5.34
N ILE A 12 -1.59 -1.91 5.66
CA ILE A 12 -2.83 -1.17 5.92
C ILE A 12 -2.65 -0.20 7.11
N ASP A 13 -2.11 -0.67 8.23
CA ASP A 13 -1.87 0.15 9.43
C ASP A 13 -0.97 1.38 9.14
N ILE A 14 -0.05 1.23 8.18
CA ILE A 14 0.80 2.32 7.70
C ILE A 14 0.02 3.23 6.75
N GLN A 15 -0.71 2.67 5.78
CA GLN A 15 -1.48 3.44 4.80
C GLN A 15 -2.54 4.33 5.44
N GLU A 16 -3.24 3.89 6.48
CA GLU A 16 -4.24 4.68 7.21
C GLU A 16 -3.67 5.97 7.83
N LYS A 17 -2.37 5.98 8.12
CA LYS A 17 -1.63 7.12 8.68
C LYS A 17 -1.11 8.06 7.60
N CYS A 18 -1.15 7.65 6.33
CA CYS A 18 -0.58 8.38 5.21
C CYS A 18 -1.68 8.88 4.25
N PRO A 19 -1.68 10.17 3.87
CA PRO A 19 -2.63 10.72 2.90
C PRO A 19 -2.23 10.43 1.44
N VAL A 20 -1.15 9.66 1.22
CA VAL A 20 -0.60 9.34 -0.09
C VAL A 20 -0.37 7.84 -0.21
N PRO A 21 -0.34 7.28 -1.44
CA PRO A 21 0.01 5.88 -1.64
C PRO A 21 1.41 5.58 -1.10
N VAL A 22 1.52 4.61 -0.22
CA VAL A 22 2.79 4.12 0.35
C VAL A 22 2.94 2.63 0.11
N ASN A 23 4.17 2.15 -0.02
CA ASN A 23 4.47 0.72 -0.12
C ASN A 23 4.42 0.04 1.26
N ALA A 24 4.65 -1.27 1.31
CA ALA A 24 4.61 -2.05 2.55
C ALA A 24 5.67 -1.65 3.61
N LEU A 25 6.63 -0.80 3.24
CA LEU A 25 7.64 -0.23 4.13
C LEU A 25 7.29 1.19 4.59
N GLY A 26 6.16 1.75 4.13
CA GLY A 26 5.74 3.13 4.43
C GLY A 26 6.42 4.20 3.59
N VAL A 27 7.12 3.81 2.53
CA VAL A 27 7.72 4.77 1.59
C VAL A 27 6.68 5.13 0.53
N LYS A 28 6.55 6.43 0.22
CA LYS A 28 5.65 6.91 -0.83
C LYS A 28 5.94 6.19 -2.15
N ILE A 29 4.90 5.65 -2.77
CA ILE A 29 5.03 4.99 -4.08
C ILE A 29 5.19 6.08 -5.14
N ASP A 30 6.25 5.97 -5.96
CA ASP A 30 6.43 6.84 -7.12
C ASP A 30 5.38 6.52 -8.18
N THR A 31 4.88 7.52 -8.88
CA THR A 31 3.87 7.33 -9.95
C THR A 31 4.41 6.53 -11.14
N LYS A 32 5.73 6.44 -11.30
CA LYS A 32 6.41 5.61 -12.30
C LYS A 32 6.55 4.15 -11.86
N ASP A 33 6.43 3.86 -10.56
CA ASP A 33 6.45 2.49 -10.04
C ASP A 33 5.08 1.82 -10.19
N GLN A 34 4.76 1.50 -11.44
CA GLN A 34 3.50 0.87 -11.84
C GLN A 34 3.33 -0.52 -11.23
N ALA A 35 4.44 -1.22 -10.95
CA ALA A 35 4.40 -2.56 -10.35
C ALA A 35 3.91 -2.48 -8.90
N THR A 36 4.51 -1.62 -8.09
CA THR A 36 4.10 -1.44 -6.69
C THR A 36 2.70 -0.85 -6.59
N LEU A 37 2.35 0.11 -7.44
CA LEU A 37 0.98 0.66 -7.50
C LEU A 37 -0.07 -0.40 -7.85
N ARG A 38 0.26 -1.31 -8.77
CA ARG A 38 -0.63 -2.40 -9.15
C ARG A 38 -0.86 -3.36 -7.98
N VAL A 39 0.21 -3.77 -7.29
CA VAL A 39 0.11 -4.65 -6.12
C VAL A 39 -0.70 -3.98 -5.00
N TRP A 40 -0.43 -2.70 -4.73
CA TRP A 40 -1.14 -1.90 -3.74
C TRP A 40 -2.66 -1.89 -3.97
N LYS A 41 -3.10 -1.68 -5.22
CA LYS A 41 -4.52 -1.77 -5.61
C LYS A 41 -5.07 -3.19 -5.58
N GLN A 42 -4.32 -4.18 -6.06
CA GLN A 42 -4.75 -5.59 -6.07
C GLN A 42 -4.96 -6.13 -4.66
N GLU A 43 -4.15 -5.67 -3.71
CA GLU A 43 -4.29 -6.02 -2.30
C GLU A 43 -5.39 -5.19 -1.59
N GLY A 44 -6.00 -4.21 -2.26
CA GLY A 44 -7.06 -3.37 -1.72
C GLY A 44 -6.58 -2.35 -0.67
N VAL A 45 -5.28 -2.07 -0.63
CA VAL A 45 -4.69 -1.13 0.33
C VAL A 45 -5.07 0.31 0.00
N ASP A 46 -5.43 0.59 -1.25
CA ASP A 46 -5.87 1.89 -1.74
C ASP A 46 -7.14 2.43 -1.09
N GLN A 47 -7.97 1.56 -0.53
CA GLN A 47 -9.19 1.94 0.18
C GLN A 47 -8.92 2.65 1.51
N PHE A 48 -7.71 2.52 2.04
CA PHE A 48 -7.31 3.06 3.35
C PHE A 48 -6.55 4.39 3.24
N VAL A 49 -6.47 4.99 2.04
CA VAL A 49 -5.91 6.32 1.88
C VAL A 49 -6.81 7.32 2.59
N LYS A 50 -6.23 8.08 3.53
CA LYS A 50 -6.94 9.17 4.21
C LYS A 50 -7.34 10.23 3.17
N LYS A 51 -8.65 10.48 3.03
CA LYS A 51 -9.20 11.59 2.23
C LYS A 51 -9.05 12.92 2.96
#